data_AF-E8R2Y9-F1
#
_entry.id   AF-E8R2Y9-F1
#
_cell.length_a   1.000
_cell.length_b   1.000
_cell.length_c   1.000
_cell.angle_alpha   90.00
_cell.angle_beta   90.00
_cell.angle_gamma   90.00
#
_symmetry.space_group_name_H-M   'P 1'
#
loop_
_entity.id
_entity.type
_entity.pdbx_description
1 polymer ?
#
loop_
_entity_poly.entity_id
_entity_poly.type
_entity_poly.pdbx_seq_one_letter_code
_entity_poly.pdbx_strand_id
1 'polypeptide(L)'
;MRRKAVVLPDLGVPPRTVMTISHWFVEPGRTVWRGDRLVEVLVGAATFDVSAPHSGRLVKRFGRVDDPVAPGTILAYLDADDDPEDDPEPDADSGD
;
A
#
# COMPACT_ATOMS: atom_id res chain seq x y z
N MET A 1 -10.22 -15.21 3.63
CA MET A 1 -9.45 -14.33 2.71
C MET A 1 -10.25 -13.08 2.38
N ARG A 2 -10.06 -12.03 3.20
CA ARG A 2 -10.53 -10.68 2.86
C ARG A 2 -9.48 -10.00 2.01
N ARG A 3 -9.89 -9.44 0.87
CA ARG A 3 -8.99 -8.69 0.00
C ARG A 3 -8.92 -7.25 0.46
N LYS A 4 -7.72 -6.77 0.78
CA LYS A 4 -7.44 -5.40 1.22
C LYS A 4 -6.64 -4.67 0.14
N ALA A 5 -6.98 -3.41 -0.10
CA ALA A 5 -6.32 -2.58 -1.10
C ALA A 5 -5.04 -1.97 -0.53
N VAL A 6 -3.97 -1.98 -1.30
CA VAL A 6 -2.79 -1.16 -1.06
C VAL A 6 -3.00 0.13 -1.84
N VAL A 7 -3.10 1.23 -1.11
CA VAL A 7 -3.39 2.55 -1.66
C VAL A 7 -2.13 3.41 -1.56
N LEU A 8 -1.82 4.20 -2.58
CA LEU A 8 -0.74 5.18 -2.52
C LEU A 8 -1.09 6.21 -1.43
N PRO A 9 -0.31 6.30 -0.33
CA PRO A 9 -0.55 7.33 0.67
C PRO A 9 -0.28 8.73 0.11
N ASP A 10 -0.73 9.74 0.85
CA ASP A 10 -0.23 11.09 0.63
C ASP A 10 1.25 11.14 1.02
N LEU A 11 2.09 11.59 0.09
CA LEU A 11 3.55 11.71 0.27
C LEU A 11 3.95 13.11 0.77
N GLY A 12 2.99 13.99 1.06
CA GLY A 12 3.25 15.35 1.55
C GLY A 12 3.88 16.27 0.50
N VAL A 13 3.71 15.94 -0.79
CA VAL A 13 4.26 16.73 -1.90
C VAL A 13 3.22 17.71 -2.43
N PRO A 14 3.64 18.81 -3.08
CA PRO A 14 2.71 19.80 -3.61
C PRO A 14 1.67 19.18 -4.56
N PRO A 15 0.41 19.67 -4.55
CA PRO A 15 -0.59 19.27 -5.53
C PRO A 15 -0.06 19.43 -6.95
N ARG A 16 -0.36 18.47 -7.84
CA ARG A 16 0.12 18.39 -9.24
C ARG A 16 1.58 17.98 -9.44
N THR A 17 2.30 17.59 -8.38
CA THR A 17 3.61 16.94 -8.55
C THR A 17 3.41 15.60 -9.26
N VAL A 18 4.17 15.37 -10.35
CA VAL A 18 4.11 14.12 -11.10
C VAL A 18 4.73 13.00 -10.25
N MET A 19 3.96 11.92 -10.09
CA MET A 19 4.41 10.69 -9.44
C MET A 19 4.26 9.54 -10.44
N THR A 20 5.28 8.70 -10.56
CA THR A 20 5.23 7.51 -11.42
C THR A 20 5.73 6.28 -10.68
N ILE A 21 5.25 5.11 -11.08
CA ILE A 21 5.79 3.85 -10.57
C ILE A 21 7.21 3.69 -11.12
N SER A 22 8.20 3.53 -10.23
CA SER A 22 9.60 3.29 -10.59
C SER A 22 9.90 1.79 -10.64
N HIS A 23 9.45 1.05 -9.62
CA HIS A 23 9.79 -0.36 -9.49
C HIS A 23 8.78 -1.15 -8.65
N TRP A 24 8.58 -2.42 -8.99
CA TRP A 24 7.81 -3.38 -8.19
C TRP A 24 8.75 -4.41 -7.57
N PHE A 25 8.78 -4.49 -6.24
CA PHE A 25 9.64 -5.44 -5.52
C PHE A 25 9.01 -6.84 -5.40
N VAL A 26 7.70 -6.94 -5.60
CA VAL A 26 6.94 -8.16 -5.37
C VAL A 26 6.04 -8.49 -6.58
N GLU A 27 6.02 -9.77 -6.94
CA GLU A 27 5.17 -10.30 -8.01
C GLU A 27 3.85 -10.87 -7.49
N PRO A 28 2.75 -10.78 -8.26
CA PRO A 28 1.50 -11.46 -7.93
C PRO A 28 1.71 -12.97 -7.67
N GLY A 29 1.07 -13.48 -6.63
CA GLY A 29 1.20 -14.84 -6.12
C GLY A 29 2.19 -14.98 -4.96
N ARG A 30 3.02 -13.97 -4.68
CA ARG A 30 3.96 -13.99 -3.56
C ARG A 30 3.32 -13.60 -2.23
N THR A 31 3.76 -14.25 -1.16
CA THR A 31 3.46 -13.83 0.22
C THR A 31 4.33 -12.64 0.60
N VAL A 32 3.73 -11.68 1.30
CA VAL A 32 4.37 -10.49 1.88
C VAL A 32 3.97 -10.37 3.34
N TRP A 33 4.82 -9.74 4.13
CA TRP A 33 4.59 -9.45 5.54
C TRP A 33 4.29 -7.97 5.74
N ARG A 34 3.58 -7.62 6.81
CA ARG A 34 3.37 -6.22 7.18
C ARG A 34 4.71 -5.47 7.23
N GLY A 35 4.79 -4.34 6.54
CA GLY A 35 6.00 -3.52 6.44
C GLY A 35 6.89 -3.82 5.22
N ASP A 36 6.73 -4.97 4.56
CA ASP A 36 7.52 -5.31 3.37
C ASP A 36 7.32 -4.29 2.25
N ARG A 37 8.41 -3.90 1.58
CA ARG A 37 8.35 -2.97 0.43
C ARG A 37 7.64 -3.64 -0.74
N LEU A 38 6.62 -2.98 -1.29
CA LEU A 38 5.84 -3.52 -2.43
C LEU A 38 6.21 -2.83 -3.74
N VAL A 39 6.19 -1.49 -3.74
CA VAL A 39 6.39 -0.66 -4.92
C VAL A 39 7.12 0.63 -4.56
N GLU A 40 8.03 1.04 -5.43
CA GLU A 40 8.72 2.32 -5.38
C GLU A 40 8.03 3.32 -6.31
N VAL A 41 7.81 4.53 -5.82
CA VAL A 41 7.25 5.65 -6.58
C VAL A 41 8.32 6.72 -6.73
N LEU A 42 8.56 7.15 -7.96
CA LEU A 42 9.43 8.28 -8.28
C LEU A 42 8.61 9.57 -8.23
N VAL A 43 9.14 10.57 -7.52
CA VAL A 43 8.55 11.90 -7.39
C VAL A 43 9.64 12.94 -7.64
N GLY A 44 9.71 13.45 -8.87
CA GLY A 44 10.82 14.30 -9.31
C GLY A 44 12.16 13.55 -9.27
N ALA A 45 13.05 13.93 -8.35
CA ALA A 45 14.36 13.29 -8.16
C ALA A 45 14.42 12.42 -6.88
N ALA A 46 13.31 12.27 -6.16
CA ALA A 46 13.21 11.48 -4.94
C ALA A 46 12.39 10.21 -5.19
N THR A 47 12.71 9.13 -4.48
CA THR A 47 11.92 7.89 -4.48
C THR A 47 11.28 7.65 -3.12
N PHE A 48 10.08 7.07 -3.14
CA PHE A 48 9.30 6.73 -1.95
C PHE A 48 8.82 5.29 -2.05
N ASP A 49 8.98 4.55 -0.96
CA ASP A 49 8.51 3.18 -0.86
C ASP A 49 7.10 3.11 -0.30
N VAL A 50 6.25 2.31 -0.95
CA VAL A 50 4.96 1.90 -0.41
C VAL A 50 5.09 0.48 0.15
N SER A 51 4.96 0.37 1.47
CA SER A 51 5.02 -0.90 2.20
C SER A 51 3.66 -1.60 2.27
N ALA A 52 3.69 -2.90 2.52
CA ALA A 52 2.52 -3.72 2.77
C ALA A 52 1.82 -3.30 4.08
N PRO A 53 0.53 -2.93 4.04
CA PRO A 53 -0.20 -2.52 5.25
C PRO A 53 -0.46 -3.68 6.22
N HIS A 54 -0.45 -4.92 5.73
CA HIS A 54 -0.62 -6.14 6.52
C HIS A 54 0.02 -7.32 5.79
N SER A 55 0.19 -8.44 6.49
CA SER A 55 0.66 -9.70 5.91
C SER A 55 -0.41 -10.33 5.02
N GLY A 56 0.02 -11.07 4.00
CA GLY A 56 -0.87 -11.80 3.10
C GLY A 56 -0.25 -12.10 1.75
N ARG A 57 -1.07 -12.49 0.78
CA ARG A 57 -0.60 -12.81 -0.58
C ARG A 57 -0.94 -11.69 -1.55
N LEU A 58 0.05 -11.22 -2.31
CA LEU A 58 -0.16 -10.26 -3.39
C LEU A 58 -0.98 -10.89 -4.50
N VAL A 59 -2.20 -10.42 -4.73
CA VAL A 59 -3.10 -10.97 -5.73
C VAL A 59 -2.89 -10.31 -7.07
N LYS A 60 -2.76 -8.99 -7.06
CA LYS A 60 -2.69 -8.17 -8.26
C LYS A 60 -1.99 -6.87 -7.96
N ARG A 61 -1.21 -6.40 -8.92
CA ARG A 61 -0.68 -5.04 -9.01
C ARG A 61 -1.35 -4.28 -10.16
N PHE A 62 -1.47 -2.98 -10.00
CA PHE A 62 -1.99 -2.03 -10.97
C PHE A 62 -0.88 -1.05 -11.34
N GLY A 63 -0.86 -0.66 -12.62
CA GLY A 63 0.19 0.19 -13.16
C GLY A 63 1.49 -0.57 -13.48
N ARG A 64 2.24 0.00 -14.42
CA ARG A 64 3.55 -0.45 -14.87
C ARG A 64 4.58 0.61 -14.50
N VAL A 65 5.86 0.26 -14.66
CA VAL A 65 6.93 1.26 -14.59
C VAL A 65 6.60 2.40 -15.56
N ASP A 66 6.85 3.63 -15.10
CA ASP A 66 6.54 4.91 -15.76
C ASP A 66 5.05 5.29 -15.80
N ASP A 67 4.12 4.46 -15.33
CA ASP A 67 2.71 4.86 -15.27
C ASP A 67 2.48 5.92 -14.19
N PRO A 68 1.70 6.98 -14.49
CA PRO A 68 1.39 8.03 -13.54
C PRO A 68 0.43 7.55 -12.44
N VAL A 69 0.67 8.00 -11.22
CA VAL A 69 -0.16 7.70 -10.04
C VAL A 69 -0.43 8.96 -9.23
N ALA A 70 -1.44 8.93 -8.38
CA ALA A 70 -1.79 10.02 -7.46
C ALA A 70 -2.16 9.47 -6.08
N PRO A 71 -2.01 10.25 -4.98
CA PRO A 71 -2.48 9.82 -3.67
C PRO A 71 -3.92 9.31 -3.71
N GLY A 72 -4.20 8.21 -3.02
CA GLY A 72 -5.49 7.52 -3.10
C GLY A 72 -5.62 6.50 -4.24
N THR A 73 -4.64 6.40 -5.14
CA THR A 73 -4.64 5.38 -6.20
C THR A 73 -4.46 3.99 -5.60
N ILE A 74 -5.29 3.03 -6.03
CA ILE A 74 -5.11 1.61 -5.69
C ILE A 74 -3.94 1.06 -6.51
N LEU A 75 -2.88 0.67 -5.82
CA LEU A 75 -1.66 0.10 -6.41
C LEU A 75 -1.72 -1.41 -6.48
N ALA A 76 -2.30 -2.07 -5.47
CA ALA A 76 -2.35 -3.51 -5.40
C ALA A 76 -3.52 -4.03 -4.55
N TYR A 77 -3.76 -5.34 -4.64
CA TYR A 77 -4.61 -6.08 -3.71
C TYR A 77 -3.81 -7.17 -3.02
N LEU A 78 -3.91 -7.21 -1.70
CA LEU A 78 -3.43 -8.31 -0.87
C LEU A 78 -4.64 -9.12 -0.38
N ASP A 79 -4.60 -10.44 -0.54
CA ASP A 79 -5.49 -11.31 0.22
C ASP A 79 -4.89 -11.44 1.62
N ALA A 80 -5.55 -10.86 2.62
CA ALA A 80 -5.15 -11.00 4.00
C ALA A 80 -5.33 -12.45 4.43
N ASP A 81 -4.29 -13.00 5.06
CA ASP A 81 -4.46 -14.13 5.95
C ASP A 81 -5.39 -13.66 7.07
N ASP A 82 -6.32 -14.51 7.53
CA ASP A 82 -7.31 -14.17 8.57
C ASP A 82 -6.61 -14.04 9.95
N ASP A 83 -5.61 -13.15 10.05
CA ASP A 83 -5.04 -12.69 11.32
C ASP A 83 -6.02 -11.69 11.95
N PRO A 84 -6.58 -12.00 13.13
CA PRO A 84 -7.55 -11.16 13.81
C PRO A 84 -6.86 -10.02 14.57
N GLU A 85 -6.14 -9.13 13.89
CA GLU A 85 -5.45 -8.00 14.55
C GLU A 85 -5.52 -6.72 13.70
N ASP A 86 -6.73 -6.20 13.53
CA ASP A 86 -7.02 -4.78 13.29
C ASP A 86 -8.48 -4.55 13.73
N ASP A 87 -8.81 -4.97 14.97
CA ASP A 87 -9.88 -4.30 15.68
C ASP A 87 -9.26 -3.00 16.20
N PRO A 88 -9.71 -1.80 15.79
CA PRO A 88 -9.48 -0.64 16.62
C PRO A 88 -10.12 -1.00 17.97
N GLU A 89 -9.34 -0.98 19.06
CA GLU A 89 -9.90 -1.03 20.40
C GLU A 89 -11.09 -0.08 20.41
N PRO A 90 -12.32 -0.55 20.66
CA PRO A 90 -13.39 0.38 20.94
C PRO A 90 -12.92 1.10 22.19
N ASP A 91 -12.67 2.41 22.07
CA ASP A 91 -12.58 3.31 23.22
C ASP A 91 -13.88 3.10 24.01
N ALA A 92 -13.80 2.19 24.98
CA ALA A 92 -14.86 1.88 25.90
C ALA A 92 -14.96 3.08 26.83
N ASP A 93 -15.95 3.89 26.51
CA ASP A 93 -16.60 4.89 27.33
C ASP A 93 -16.87 4.44 28.80
N SER A 94 -17.03 5.44 29.68
CA SER A 94 -17.51 5.39 31.08
C SER A 94 -16.48 4.99 32.15
N GLY A 95 -16.25 5.69 33.27
CA GLY A 95 -17.04 6.70 33.98
C GLY A 95 -16.99 6.38 35.49
N ASP A 96 -16.35 7.25 36.29
CA ASP A 96 -16.72 7.71 37.64
C ASP A 96 -15.79 8.88 38.03
#